data_AF-A0A7X1LY65-F1
#
_entry.id   AF-A0A7X1LY65-F1
#
_cell.length_a   1.000
_cell.length_b   1.000
_cell.length_c   1.000
_cell.angle_alpha   90.00
_cell.angle_beta   90.00
_cell.angle_gamma   90.00
#
_symmetry.space_group_name_H-M   'P 1'
#
loop_
_entity.id
_entity.type
_entity.pdbx_description
1 polymer ?
#
loop_
_entity_poly.entity_id
_entity_poly.type
_entity_poly.pdbx_seq_one_letter_code
_entity_poly.pdbx_strand_id
1 'polypeptide(L)'
;MSDEPFPGWVEVRFTDAAGRSWSVFDKPPVFDELDVLRPDSSYPVDVTIACVVLKEHDGLVTVSTTPHYVETPDGRDEFAVRREQLVG
;
A
#
# COMPACT_ATOMS: atom_id res chain seq x y z
N MET A 1 10.41 -4.53 28.17
CA MET A 1 9.67 -4.44 26.90
C MET A 1 9.39 -2.96 26.71
N SER A 2 10.06 -2.32 25.75
CA SER A 2 9.86 -0.90 25.44
C SER A 2 8.62 -0.81 24.57
N ASP A 3 7.55 -0.25 25.12
CA ASP A 3 6.31 0.08 24.41
C ASP A 3 6.55 1.42 23.69
N GLU A 4 7.52 1.44 22.78
CA GLU A 4 7.80 2.64 21.98
C GLU A 4 6.58 2.87 21.08
N PRO A 5 6.02 4.10 21.07
CA PRO A 5 4.85 4.40 20.28
C PRO A 5 5.24 4.30 18.81
N PHE A 6 4.93 3.16 18.18
CA PHE A 6 4.82 3.09 16.74
C PHE A 6 3.89 4.24 16.31
N PRO A 7 4.19 4.97 15.22
CA PRO A 7 3.22 5.91 14.67
C PRO A 7 1.89 5.17 14.50
N GLY A 8 0.85 5.68 15.16
CA GLY A 8 -0.39 4.95 15.40
C GLY A 8 -0.91 4.29 14.12
N TRP A 9 -0.92 5.07 13.03
CA TRP A 9 -1.10 4.68 11.63
C TRP A 9 -0.25 5.57 10.71
N VAL A 10 0.05 5.08 9.50
CA VAL A 10 0.68 5.82 8.40
C VAL A 10 -0.29 5.92 7.22
N GLU A 11 -0.12 6.95 6.41
CA GLU A 11 -0.80 7.09 5.12
C GLU A 11 0.13 6.61 4.00
N VAL A 12 -0.33 5.68 3.18
CA VAL A 12 0.33 5.33 1.92
C VAL A 12 -0.49 5.88 0.76
N ARG A 13 0.19 6.61 -0.13
CA ARG A 13 -0.39 7.17 -1.34
C ARG A 13 0.18 6.49 -2.56
N PHE A 14 -0.68 6.13 -3.50
CA PHE A 14 -0.27 5.59 -4.80
C PHE A 14 -1.19 6.07 -5.91
N THR A 15 -0.73 5.98 -7.15
CA THR A 15 -1.50 6.38 -8.34
C THR A 15 -1.84 5.16 -9.18
N ASP A 16 -3.11 5.01 -9.55
CA ASP A 16 -3.57 3.93 -10.41
C ASP A 16 -3.23 4.18 -11.90
N ALA A 17 -3.50 3.21 -12.77
CA ALA A 17 -3.21 3.34 -14.20
C ALA A 17 -4.00 4.45 -14.90
N ALA A 18 -5.12 4.89 -14.31
CA ALA A 18 -5.95 5.99 -14.82
C ALA A 18 -5.47 7.37 -14.30
N GLY A 19 -4.39 7.42 -13.52
CA GLY A 19 -3.87 8.65 -12.94
C GLY A 19 -4.60 9.10 -11.68
N ARG A 20 -5.47 8.26 -11.09
CA ARG A 20 -6.16 8.59 -9.84
C ARG A 20 -5.27 8.27 -8.66
N SER A 21 -5.18 9.21 -7.72
CA SER A 21 -4.46 9.00 -6.46
C SER A 21 -5.38 8.37 -5.43
N TRP A 22 -4.86 7.37 -4.73
CA TRP A 22 -5.52 6.66 -3.65
C TRP A 22 -4.71 6.81 -2.37
N SER A 23 -5.40 6.90 -1.24
CA SER A 23 -4.82 6.89 0.09
C SER A 23 -5.37 5.70 0.87
N VAL A 24 -4.48 4.95 1.51
CA VAL A 24 -4.81 3.90 2.45
C VAL A 24 -4.09 4.13 3.77
N PHE A 25 -4.67 3.69 4.87
CA PHE A 25 -4.18 3.96 6.22
C PHE A 25 -4.15 2.67 7.03
N ASP A 26 -2.99 2.37 7.60
CA ASP A 26 -2.84 1.24 8.52
C ASP A 26 -1.54 1.40 9.34
N LYS A 27 -1.25 0.45 10.20
CA LYS A 27 -0.03 0.38 10.99
C LYS A 27 1.18 0.14 10.09
N PRO A 28 2.36 0.70 10.44
CA PRO A 28 3.58 0.52 9.65
C PRO A 28 3.90 -0.93 9.23
N PRO A 29 3.76 -1.96 10.11
CA PRO A 29 4.08 -3.34 9.72
C PRO A 29 3.22 -3.92 8.60
N VAL A 30 2.11 -3.28 8.23
CA VAL A 30 1.25 -3.67 7.10
C VAL A 30 1.87 -3.24 5.75
N PHE A 31 2.69 -2.19 5.74
CA PHE A 31 3.31 -1.63 4.54
C PHE A 31 4.82 -1.82 4.47
N ASP A 32 5.41 -2.31 5.55
CA ASP A 32 6.85 -2.27 5.74
C ASP A 32 7.42 -3.63 6.14
N GLU A 33 7.72 -4.43 5.12
CA GLU A 33 8.43 -5.70 5.30
C GLU A 33 9.92 -5.51 5.62
N LEU A 34 10.49 -4.33 5.33
CA LEU A 34 11.92 -4.04 5.43
C LEU A 34 12.32 -3.21 6.65
N ASP A 35 11.37 -2.91 7.55
CA ASP A 35 11.57 -2.12 8.76
C ASP A 35 12.12 -0.70 8.48
N VAL A 36 11.67 -0.07 7.39
CA VAL A 36 12.01 1.31 6.97
C VAL A 36 11.10 2.40 7.56
N LEU A 37 9.94 2.05 8.09
CA LEU A 37 8.96 2.93 8.71
C LEU A 37 9.17 2.98 10.23
N ARG A 38 10.22 3.71 10.64
CA ARG A 38 10.62 3.90 12.03
C ARG A 38 10.18 5.28 12.55
N PRO A 39 10.15 5.49 13.89
CA PRO A 39 9.81 6.79 14.48
C PRO A 39 10.73 7.94 14.04
N ASP A 40 11.97 7.64 13.64
CA ASP A 40 12.98 8.60 13.17
C ASP A 40 13.07 8.68 11.63
N SER A 41 12.22 7.94 10.90
CA SER A 41 12.20 8.00 9.44
C SER A 41 11.78 9.37 8.93
N SER A 42 12.45 9.84 7.88
CA SER A 42 12.08 11.06 7.16
C SER A 42 11.07 10.74 6.07
N TYR A 43 9.85 11.24 6.19
CA TYR A 43 8.77 11.02 5.23
C TYR A 43 8.78 12.06 4.09
N PRO A 44 8.29 11.71 2.88
CA PRO A 44 7.75 10.40 2.48
C PRO A 44 8.85 9.35 2.25
N VAL A 45 8.51 8.08 2.51
CA VAL A 45 9.34 6.90 2.26
C VAL A 45 8.61 6.01 1.26
N ASP A 46 9.32 5.50 0.25
CA ASP A 46 8.75 4.54 -0.69
C ASP A 46 8.54 3.19 0.00
N VAL A 47 7.33 2.65 -0.12
CA VAL A 47 6.90 1.37 0.46
C VAL A 47 6.09 0.57 -0.53
N THR A 48 5.83 -0.69 -0.22
CA THR A 48 5.03 -1.60 -1.04
C THR A 48 3.72 -1.93 -0.34
N ILE A 49 2.65 -2.14 -1.12
CA ILE A 49 1.38 -2.65 -0.60
C ILE A 49 1.24 -4.09 -1.09
N ALA A 50 1.12 -5.04 -0.14
CA ALA A 50 0.84 -6.43 -0.48
C ALA A 50 -0.51 -6.53 -1.20
N CYS A 51 -0.52 -7.21 -2.34
CA CYS A 51 -1.73 -7.37 -3.14
C CYS A 51 -1.74 -8.72 -3.86
N VAL A 52 -2.92 -9.12 -4.31
CA VAL A 52 -3.13 -10.27 -5.19
C VAL A 52 -3.60 -9.80 -6.56
N VAL A 53 -3.10 -10.43 -7.62
CA VAL A 53 -3.59 -10.19 -8.98
C VAL A 53 -4.91 -10.91 -9.17
N LEU A 54 -5.96 -10.16 -9.51
CA LEU A 54 -7.29 -10.70 -9.82
C LEU A 54 -7.46 -10.95 -11.33
N LYS A 55 -6.95 -10.03 -12.16
CA LYS A 55 -7.07 -10.10 -13.62
C LYS A 55 -5.95 -9.29 -14.29
N GLU A 56 -5.50 -9.76 -15.44
CA GLU A 56 -4.58 -9.02 -16.32
C GLU A 56 -5.14 -8.97 -17.74
N HIS A 57 -5.13 -7.79 -18.36
CA HIS A 57 -5.59 -7.57 -19.72
C HIS A 57 -4.94 -6.32 -20.32
N ASP A 58 -4.35 -6.42 -21.51
CA ASP A 58 -3.74 -5.30 -22.25
C ASP A 58 -2.80 -4.42 -21.42
N GLY A 59 -1.97 -5.03 -20.57
CA GLY A 59 -0.99 -4.31 -19.72
C GLY A 59 -1.58 -3.62 -18.48
N LEU A 60 -2.90 -3.73 -18.28
CA LEU A 60 -3.61 -3.33 -17.07
C LEU A 60 -3.80 -4.55 -16.17
N VAL A 61 -3.45 -4.41 -14.90
CA VAL A 61 -3.58 -5.45 -13.87
C VAL A 61 -4.55 -4.98 -12.80
N THR A 62 -5.65 -5.69 -12.64
CA THR A 62 -6.54 -5.51 -11.49
C THR A 62 -5.94 -6.27 -10.31
N VAL A 63 -5.68 -5.55 -9.21
CA VAL A 63 -5.18 -6.10 -7.96
C VAL A 63 -6.15 -5.84 -6.81
N SER A 64 -6.12 -6.67 -5.78
CA SER A 64 -6.80 -6.44 -4.50
C SER A 64 -5.80 -6.41 -3.35
N THR A 65 -6.01 -5.49 -2.41
CA THR A 65 -5.23 -5.33 -1.17
C THR A 65 -5.74 -6.21 -0.01
N THR A 66 -6.54 -7.23 -0.32
CA THR A 66 -7.06 -8.24 0.63
C THR A 66 -6.02 -9.01 1.46
N PRO A 67 -4.74 -9.22 1.07
CA PRO A 67 -3.77 -9.91 1.93
C PRO A 67 -3.63 -9.33 3.34
N HIS A 68 -3.83 -8.02 3.48
CA HIS A 68 -3.81 -7.34 4.76
C HIS A 68 -5.12 -6.60 5.07
N TYR A 69 -6.19 -6.86 4.30
CA TYR A 69 -7.49 -6.20 4.45
C TYR A 69 -7.39 -4.67 4.47
N VAL A 70 -6.44 -4.12 3.72
CA VAL A 70 -6.24 -2.68 3.61
C VAL A 70 -7.27 -2.13 2.63
N GLU A 71 -7.98 -1.09 3.05
CA GLU A 71 -8.99 -0.41 2.26
C GLU A 71 -8.72 1.09 2.24
N THR A 72 -9.21 1.74 1.20
CA THR A 72 -9.40 3.19 1.17
C THR A 72 -10.49 3.61 2.16
N PRO A 73 -10.57 4.89 2.56
CA PRO A 73 -11.60 5.37 3.48
C PRO A 73 -13.05 5.11 3.04
N ASP A 74 -13.30 4.94 1.74
CA ASP A 74 -14.60 4.60 1.16
C ASP A 74 -14.84 3.08 1.00
N GLY A 75 -13.93 2.25 1.52
CA GLY A 75 -14.09 0.78 1.57
C GLY A 75 -13.67 0.06 0.29
N ARG A 76 -12.89 0.71 -0.59
CA ARG A 76 -12.35 0.08 -1.81
C ARG A 76 -11.00 -0.56 -1.54
N ASP A 77 -10.83 -1.80 -2.02
CA ASP A 77 -9.61 -2.61 -1.99
C ASP A 77 -9.11 -3.03 -3.39
N GLU A 78 -9.91 -2.84 -4.43
CA GLU A 78 -9.55 -3.20 -5.82
C GLU A 78 -9.06 -2.02 -6.66
N PHE A 79 -7.89 -2.17 -7.28
CA PHE A 79 -7.24 -1.13 -8.07
C PHE A 79 -6.76 -1.68 -9.42
N ALA A 80 -6.82 -0.83 -10.45
CA ALA A 80 -6.26 -1.14 -11.75
C ALA A 80 -4.92 -0.42 -11.91
N VAL A 81 -3.83 -1.19 -11.90
CA VAL A 81 -2.45 -0.68 -11.97
C VAL A 81 -1.77 -1.16 -13.24
N ARG A 82 -0.67 -0.52 -13.63
CA ARG A 82 0.18 -0.99 -14.72
C ARG A 82 1.06 -2.14 -14.24
N ARG A 83 1.40 -3.06 -15.13
CA ARG A 83 2.29 -4.18 -14.81
C ARG A 83 3.65 -3.75 -14.23
N GLU A 84 4.17 -2.60 -14.68
CA GLU A 84 5.42 -1.98 -14.23
C GLU A 84 5.38 -1.45 -12.78
N GLN A 85 4.18 -1.30 -12.20
CA GLN A 85 4.00 -0.89 -10.80
C GLN A 85 4.05 -2.08 -9.82
N LEU A 86 3.99 -3.31 -10.32
CA LEU A 86 4.07 -4.51 -9.49
C LEU A 86 5.53 -4.95 -9.32
N VAL A 87 5.94 -5.07 -8.06
CA VAL A 87 7.22 -5.66 -7.65
C VAL A 87 6.99 -7.11 -7.20
N GLY A 88 7.91 -8.01 -7.56
CA GLY A 88 7.85 -9.44 -7.25
C GLY A 88 9.11 -10.17 -7.65
#